data_AF-A0A934JN24-F1
#
_entry.id   AF-A0A934JN24-F1
#
_cell.length_a   1.000
_cell.length_b   1.000
_cell.length_c   1.000
_cell.angle_alpha   90.00
_cell.angle_beta   90.00
_cell.angle_gamma   90.00
#
_symmetry.space_group_name_H-M   'P 1'
#
loop_
_entity.id
_entity.type
_entity.pdbx_description
1 polymer ?
#
loop_
_entity_poly.entity_id
_entity_poly.type
_entity_poly.pdbx_seq_one_letter_code
_entity_poly.pdbx_strand_id
1 'polypeptide(L)'
;MGSRSNSSNSTTNNVANYSLNGIETGGAVVAGNDNTVYTTDHGAVEGAFDFASEQSGQAFGFGDSALEFAGNVVDSNEDVTKYALDKNSDLAGQTIGFAADAIEGANETTQSGFEFAESLVNQNSVNAANSTLAIKDLANSLATGGSSDVIEGSTKMVYTIGAVLAVVMLGFVVMIGSRKA
;
A
#
# COMPACT_ATOMS: atom_id res chain seq x y z
N MET A 1 25.06 57.99 28.64
CA MET A 1 24.61 59.29 29.19
C MET A 1 23.43 59.00 30.11
N GLY A 2 23.68 58.79 31.40
CA GLY A 2 22.64 58.47 32.38
C GLY A 2 22.35 59.69 33.24
N SER A 3 21.26 60.39 32.97
CA SER A 3 20.72 61.40 33.89
C SER A 3 20.26 60.70 35.16
N ARG A 4 21.03 60.82 36.24
CA ARG A 4 20.55 60.55 37.59
C ARG A 4 19.53 61.63 37.94
N SER A 5 18.26 61.29 37.83
CA SER A 5 17.16 62.13 38.30
C SER A 5 17.14 62.10 39.82
N ASN A 6 17.75 63.11 40.47
CA ASN A 6 17.53 63.39 41.88
C ASN A 6 16.20 64.15 42.01
N SER A 7 15.08 63.43 42.03
CA SER A 7 13.79 64.01 42.40
C SER A 7 13.68 64.04 43.93
N SER A 8 13.98 65.19 44.54
CA SER A 8 13.61 65.46 45.93
C SER A 8 12.13 65.81 45.97
N ASN A 9 11.29 64.90 46.47
CA ASN A 9 9.87 65.17 46.68
C ASN A 9 9.73 66.01 47.96
N SER A 10 9.45 67.30 47.82
CA SER A 10 9.24 68.22 48.96
C SER A 10 7.76 68.34 49.24
N THR A 11 7.29 67.74 50.33
CA THR A 11 5.93 67.96 50.82
C THR A 11 5.92 69.13 51.80
N THR A 12 5.41 70.29 51.38
CA THR A 12 5.18 71.42 52.28
C THR A 12 3.91 71.15 53.08
N ASN A 13 4.06 70.73 54.34
CA ASN A 13 2.93 70.55 55.25
C ASN A 13 2.62 71.88 55.94
N ASN A 14 1.52 72.52 55.56
CA ASN A 14 1.11 73.81 56.12
C ASN A 14 0.38 73.57 57.45
N VAL A 15 1.13 73.43 58.54
CA VAL A 15 0.55 73.15 59.86
C VAL A 15 0.14 74.46 60.53
N ALA A 16 -1.16 74.74 60.60
CA ALA A 16 -1.67 75.68 61.58
C ALA A 16 -1.48 75.07 62.98
N ASN A 17 -0.86 75.82 63.88
CA ASN A 17 -0.43 75.41 65.22
C ASN A 17 -1.53 74.65 66.01
N TYR A 18 -1.55 73.32 65.94
CA TYR A 18 -2.42 72.48 66.76
C TYR A 18 -1.67 72.03 68.01
N SER A 19 -2.21 72.41 69.16
CA SER A 19 -1.87 71.91 70.50
C SER A 19 -1.74 70.38 70.47
N LEU A 20 -0.53 69.87 70.70
CA LEU A 20 -0.21 68.46 70.88
C LEU A 20 -0.83 67.94 72.19
N ASN A 21 -2.14 67.63 72.16
CA ASN A 21 -2.82 66.89 73.21
C ASN A 21 -3.34 65.58 72.59
N GLY A 22 -2.68 64.46 72.90
CA GLY A 22 -3.22 63.11 72.64
C GLY A 22 -2.57 62.27 71.54
N ILE A 23 -1.26 62.41 71.27
CA ILE A 23 -0.56 61.45 70.38
C ILE A 23 -0.06 60.27 71.24
N GLU A 24 -0.88 59.23 71.36
CA GLU A 24 -0.54 58.00 72.11
C GLU A 24 0.06 56.89 71.23
N THR A 25 0.24 57.12 69.93
CA THR A 25 0.72 56.10 68.99
C THR A 25 1.94 56.58 68.24
N GLY A 26 3.12 56.31 68.79
CA GLY A 26 4.41 56.04 68.10
C GLY A 26 4.83 56.84 66.86
N GLY A 27 4.23 57.99 66.59
CA GLY A 27 4.50 58.81 65.42
C GLY A 27 5.53 59.90 65.74
N ALA A 28 6.47 60.11 64.83
CA ALA A 28 7.41 61.23 64.92
C ALA A 28 6.64 62.56 64.74
N VAL A 29 6.64 63.40 65.78
CA VAL A 29 6.04 64.73 65.74
C VAL A 29 7.09 65.75 65.33
N VAL A 30 6.85 66.44 64.22
CA VAL A 30 7.74 67.49 63.71
C VAL A 30 7.03 68.84 63.90
N ALA A 31 7.48 69.64 64.86
CA ALA A 31 6.87 70.94 65.20
C ALA A 31 7.85 72.10 64.95
N GLY A 32 7.37 73.18 64.34
CA GLY A 32 8.15 74.36 63.93
C GLY A 32 8.00 74.69 62.43
N ASN A 33 8.22 75.95 62.04
CA ASN A 33 8.30 76.37 60.63
C ASN A 33 9.66 75.98 60.05
N ASP A 34 9.70 75.68 58.74
CA ASP A 34 10.89 75.26 57.98
C ASP A 34 11.49 73.88 58.34
N ASN A 35 10.68 72.98 58.89
CA ASN A 35 11.13 71.59 59.08
C ASN A 35 11.19 70.82 57.75
N THR A 36 12.38 70.31 57.41
CA THR A 36 12.57 69.40 56.28
C THR A 36 12.59 67.95 56.79
N VAL A 37 11.57 67.17 56.44
CA VAL A 37 11.49 65.74 56.78
C VAL A 37 12.02 64.94 55.59
N TYR A 38 13.10 64.19 55.79
CA TYR A 38 13.62 63.26 54.80
C TYR A 38 12.99 61.89 55.02
N THR A 39 12.02 61.53 54.18
CA THR A 39 11.52 60.16 54.09
C THR A 39 12.36 59.40 53.08
N THR A 40 12.78 58.18 53.43
CA THR A 40 13.52 57.31 52.51
C THR A 40 12.57 56.31 51.88
N ASP A 41 12.52 56.33 50.55
CA ASP A 41 11.66 55.60 49.64
C ASP A 41 12.02 54.10 49.49
N HIS A 42 12.91 53.60 50.35
CA HIS A 42 13.50 52.26 50.28
C HIS A 42 12.48 51.13 50.12
N GLY A 43 11.38 51.13 50.88
CA GLY A 43 10.36 50.08 50.77
C GLY A 43 9.54 50.14 49.47
N ALA A 44 9.35 51.33 48.89
CA ALA A 44 8.66 51.47 47.61
C ALA A 44 9.56 51.05 46.44
N VAL A 45 10.86 51.35 46.54
CA VAL A 45 11.86 50.91 45.56
C VAL A 45 12.05 49.39 45.63
N GLU A 46 12.17 48.82 46.82
CA GLU A 46 12.29 47.37 47.04
C GLU A 46 11.04 46.62 46.52
N GLY A 47 9.83 47.08 46.88
CA GLY A 47 8.59 46.50 46.36
C GLY A 47 8.45 46.60 44.83
N ALA A 48 8.99 47.65 44.21
CA ALA A 48 9.01 47.79 42.75
C ALA A 48 10.01 46.81 42.09
N PHE A 49 11.15 46.55 42.72
CA PHE A 49 12.12 45.55 42.25
C PHE A 49 11.58 44.12 42.40
N ASP A 50 10.93 43.81 43.53
CA ASP A 50 10.31 42.50 43.76
C ASP A 50 9.18 42.24 42.76
N PHE A 51 8.30 43.22 42.55
CA PHE A 51 7.24 43.14 41.53
C PHE A 51 7.82 42.96 40.13
N ALA A 52 8.85 43.73 39.77
CA ALA A 52 9.51 43.60 38.47
C ALA A 52 10.17 42.21 38.29
N SER A 53 10.79 41.69 39.34
CA SER A 53 11.42 40.36 39.34
C SER A 53 10.37 39.25 39.19
N GLU A 54 9.26 39.34 39.90
CA GLU A 54 8.16 38.38 39.81
C GLU A 54 7.50 38.37 38.42
N GLN A 55 7.21 39.56 37.88
CA GLN A 55 6.67 39.71 36.52
C GLN A 55 7.65 39.18 35.46
N SER A 56 8.95 39.45 35.63
CA SER A 56 9.98 38.92 34.74
C SER A 56 10.04 37.40 34.80
N GLY A 57 9.96 36.79 35.98
CA GLY A 57 9.96 35.33 36.15
C GLY A 57 8.73 34.68 35.50
N GLN A 58 7.55 35.26 35.66
CA GLN A 58 6.32 34.80 35.01
C GLN A 58 6.40 34.93 33.48
N ALA A 59 6.97 36.03 32.97
CA ALA A 59 7.16 36.25 31.54
C ALA A 59 8.11 35.22 30.92
N PHE A 60 9.22 34.90 31.59
CA PHE A 60 10.13 33.85 31.14
C PHE A 60 9.50 32.46 31.20
N GLY A 61 8.78 32.13 32.28
CA GLY A 61 8.07 30.86 32.40
C GLY A 61 6.98 30.67 31.34
N PHE A 62 6.27 31.74 30.98
CA PHE A 62 5.35 31.73 29.85
C PHE A 62 6.08 31.53 28.51
N GLY A 63 7.21 32.20 28.31
CA GLY A 63 8.05 32.05 27.12
C GLY A 63 8.54 30.61 26.92
N ASP A 64 9.06 29.98 27.96
CA ASP A 64 9.51 28.58 27.92
C ASP A 64 8.35 27.63 27.62
N SER A 65 7.19 27.82 28.27
CA SER A 65 5.99 27.02 28.02
C SER A 65 5.48 27.18 26.57
N ALA A 66 5.55 28.39 26.02
CA ALA A 66 5.15 28.67 24.64
C ALA A 66 6.13 28.04 23.63
N LEU A 67 7.43 28.03 23.92
CA LEU A 67 8.43 27.36 23.10
C LEU A 67 8.29 25.84 23.15
N GLU A 68 8.04 25.26 24.33
CA GLU A 68 7.78 23.83 24.50
C GLU A 68 6.50 23.42 23.75
N PHE A 69 5.41 24.19 23.89
CA PHE A 69 4.19 23.96 23.14
C PHE A 69 4.41 24.04 21.62
N ALA A 70 5.15 25.04 21.15
CA ALA A 70 5.48 25.17 19.74
C ALA A 70 6.32 23.98 19.23
N GLY A 71 7.30 23.52 20.02
CA GLY A 71 8.07 22.30 19.71
C GLY A 71 7.16 21.08 19.60
N ASN A 72 6.31 20.84 20.58
CA ASN A 72 5.36 19.73 20.57
C ASN A 72 4.40 19.76 19.37
N VAL A 73 3.96 20.95 18.94
CA VAL A 73 3.12 21.12 17.74
C VAL A 73 3.89 20.80 16.45
N VAL A 74 5.16 21.17 16.37
CA VAL A 74 6.02 20.85 15.24
C VAL A 74 6.25 19.34 15.17
N ASP A 75 6.63 18.72 16.29
CA ASP A 75 6.87 17.27 16.37
C ASP A 75 5.60 16.47 16.02
N SER A 76 4.45 16.90 16.56
CA SER A 76 3.16 16.26 16.23
C SER A 76 2.80 16.39 14.75
N ASN A 77 3.10 17.53 14.11
CA ASN A 77 2.88 17.69 12.67
C ASN A 77 3.85 16.84 11.85
N GLU A 78 5.10 16.72 12.29
CA GLU A 78 6.09 15.84 11.66
C GLU A 78 5.62 14.38 11.69
N ASP A 79 5.14 13.90 12.84
CA ASP A 79 4.63 12.54 13.01
C ASP A 79 3.39 12.27 12.14
N VAL A 80 2.44 13.19 12.11
CA VAL A 80 1.25 13.08 11.23
C VAL A 80 1.68 13.04 9.76
N THR A 81 2.66 13.87 9.38
CA THR A 81 3.17 13.92 8.00
C THR A 81 3.88 12.61 7.63
N LYS A 82 4.75 12.09 8.51
CA LYS A 82 5.42 10.79 8.31
C LYS A 82 4.40 9.67 8.16
N TYR A 83 3.42 9.61 9.07
CA TYR A 83 2.37 8.59 9.00
C TYR A 83 1.55 8.67 7.70
N ALA A 84 1.20 9.89 7.27
CA ALA A 84 0.48 10.09 6.01
C ALA A 84 1.31 9.66 4.80
N LEU A 85 2.61 9.96 4.79
CA LEU A 85 3.54 9.54 3.73
C LEU A 85 3.70 8.02 3.70
N ASP A 86 3.88 7.38 4.85
CA ASP A 86 4.00 5.92 4.97
C ASP A 86 2.73 5.24 4.44
N LYS A 87 1.54 5.72 4.84
CA LYS A 87 0.27 5.17 4.34
C LYS A 87 0.06 5.39 2.86
N ASN A 88 0.53 6.51 2.31
CA ASN A 88 0.48 6.76 0.88
C ASN A 88 1.43 5.82 0.12
N SER A 89 2.63 5.58 0.64
CA SER A 89 3.59 4.61 0.09
C SER A 89 3.02 3.18 0.12
N ASP A 90 2.43 2.76 1.25
CA ASP A 90 1.77 1.46 1.37
C ASP A 90 0.66 1.29 0.32
N LEU A 91 -0.20 2.31 0.18
CA LEU A 91 -1.31 2.30 -0.78
C LEU A 91 -0.82 2.27 -2.23
N ALA A 92 0.24 3.03 -2.54
CA ALA A 92 0.87 3.00 -3.85
C ALA A 92 1.43 1.60 -4.17
N GLY A 93 2.10 0.97 -3.19
CA GLY A 93 2.60 -0.39 -3.31
C GLY A 93 1.48 -1.41 -3.56
N GLN A 94 0.39 -1.34 -2.81
CA GLN A 94 -0.79 -2.20 -2.99
C GLN A 94 -1.44 -2.00 -4.36
N THR A 95 -1.55 -0.76 -4.82
CA THR A 95 -2.14 -0.44 -6.14
C THR A 95 -1.29 -0.97 -7.28
N ILE A 96 0.05 -0.84 -7.18
CA ILE A 96 0.99 -1.41 -8.15
C ILE A 96 0.90 -2.94 -8.15
N GLY A 97 0.86 -3.56 -6.97
CA GLY A 97 0.69 -5.02 -6.83
C GLY A 97 -0.59 -5.52 -7.49
N PHE A 98 -1.73 -4.91 -7.17
CA PHE A 98 -3.01 -5.25 -7.80
C PHE A 98 -2.98 -5.09 -9.33
N ALA A 99 -2.35 -4.02 -9.84
CA ALA A 99 -2.20 -3.80 -11.27
C ALA A 99 -1.32 -4.87 -11.93
N ALA A 100 -0.23 -5.28 -11.28
CA ALA A 100 0.63 -6.36 -11.74
C ALA A 100 -0.13 -7.69 -11.81
N ASP A 101 -0.84 -8.06 -10.74
CA ASP A 101 -1.64 -9.29 -10.67
C ASP A 101 -2.74 -9.31 -11.74
N ALA A 102 -3.40 -8.16 -11.97
CA ALA A 102 -4.43 -8.03 -13.00
C ALA A 102 -3.86 -8.19 -14.42
N ILE A 103 -2.66 -7.64 -14.68
CA ILE A 103 -1.97 -7.81 -15.96
C ILE A 103 -1.53 -9.26 -16.16
N GLU A 104 -1.00 -9.91 -15.10
CA GLU A 104 -0.59 -11.31 -15.14
C GLU A 104 -1.78 -12.23 -15.43
N GLY A 105 -2.89 -12.07 -14.69
CA GLY A 105 -4.11 -12.85 -14.92
C GLY A 105 -4.74 -12.62 -16.30
N ALA A 106 -4.66 -11.39 -16.84
CA ALA A 106 -5.08 -11.11 -18.22
C ALA A 106 -4.19 -11.81 -19.25
N ASN A 107 -2.88 -11.88 -18.99
CA ASN A 107 -1.93 -12.56 -19.87
C ASN A 107 -2.14 -14.08 -19.85
N GLU A 108 -2.35 -14.69 -18.68
CA GLU A 108 -2.68 -16.11 -18.53
C GLU A 108 -3.98 -16.49 -19.25
N THR A 109 -5.02 -15.65 -19.10
CA THR A 109 -6.30 -15.84 -19.80
C THR A 109 -6.12 -15.75 -21.32
N THR A 110 -5.32 -14.79 -21.77
CA THR A 110 -5.01 -14.60 -23.20
C THR A 110 -4.24 -15.80 -23.75
N GLN A 111 -3.23 -16.29 -23.03
CA GLN A 111 -2.46 -17.47 -23.39
C GLN A 111 -3.36 -18.71 -23.48
N SER A 112 -4.18 -18.95 -22.46
CA SER A 112 -5.15 -20.06 -22.46
C SER A 112 -6.13 -19.96 -23.64
N GLY A 113 -6.56 -18.75 -23.99
CA GLY A 113 -7.37 -18.49 -25.16
C GLY A 113 -6.67 -18.85 -26.48
N PHE A 114 -5.38 -18.53 -26.61
CA PHE A 114 -4.58 -18.92 -27.77
C PHE A 114 -4.38 -20.43 -27.86
N GLU A 115 -4.06 -21.10 -26.74
CA GLU A 115 -3.92 -22.57 -26.69
C GLU A 115 -5.23 -23.27 -27.08
N PHE A 116 -6.37 -22.76 -26.60
CA PHE A 116 -7.68 -23.26 -27.00
C PHE A 116 -7.96 -23.03 -28.50
N ALA A 117 -7.64 -21.84 -29.02
CA ALA A 117 -7.80 -21.55 -30.44
C ALA A 117 -6.90 -22.45 -31.31
N GLU A 118 -5.66 -22.68 -30.90
CA GLU A 118 -4.73 -23.61 -31.56
C GLU A 118 -5.29 -25.04 -31.57
N SER A 119 -5.82 -25.49 -30.43
CA SER A 119 -6.49 -26.79 -30.32
C SER A 119 -7.66 -26.93 -31.31
N LEU A 120 -8.51 -25.91 -31.42
CA LEU A 120 -9.61 -25.90 -32.39
C LEU A 120 -9.12 -25.91 -33.84
N VAL A 121 -8.07 -25.16 -34.16
CA VAL A 121 -7.46 -25.14 -35.50
C VAL A 121 -6.88 -26.51 -35.84
N ASN A 122 -6.13 -27.12 -34.93
CA ASN A 122 -5.57 -28.46 -35.10
C ASN A 122 -6.69 -29.51 -35.28
N GLN A 123 -7.73 -29.46 -34.45
CA GLN A 123 -8.85 -30.38 -34.56
C GLN A 123 -9.60 -30.23 -35.88
N ASN A 124 -9.81 -28.99 -36.34
CA ASN A 124 -10.44 -28.72 -37.63
C ASN A 124 -9.58 -29.22 -38.79
N SER A 125 -8.26 -28.97 -38.76
CA SER A 125 -7.31 -29.48 -39.74
C SER A 125 -7.33 -31.02 -39.84
N VAL A 126 -7.31 -31.71 -38.69
CA VAL A 126 -7.41 -33.17 -38.63
C VAL A 126 -8.74 -33.66 -39.18
N ASN A 127 -9.85 -33.03 -38.81
CA ASN A 127 -11.18 -33.39 -39.33
C ASN A 127 -11.30 -33.18 -40.84
N ALA A 128 -10.72 -32.09 -41.37
CA ALA A 128 -10.67 -31.83 -42.80
C ALA A 128 -9.80 -32.86 -43.54
N ALA A 129 -8.65 -33.24 -42.97
CA ALA A 129 -7.79 -34.28 -43.50
C ALA A 129 -8.50 -35.64 -43.53
N ASN A 130 -9.15 -36.03 -42.42
CA ASN A 130 -9.93 -37.27 -42.33
C ASN A 130 -11.11 -37.28 -43.32
N SER A 131 -11.80 -36.15 -43.48
CA SER A 131 -12.87 -36.00 -44.46
C SER A 131 -12.34 -36.13 -45.89
N THR A 132 -11.18 -35.57 -46.18
CA THR A 132 -10.52 -35.69 -47.49
C THR A 132 -10.10 -37.13 -47.78
N LEU A 133 -9.56 -37.84 -46.78
CA LEU A 133 -9.24 -39.26 -46.88
C LEU A 133 -10.49 -40.09 -47.15
N ALA A 134 -11.57 -39.88 -46.38
CA ALA A 134 -12.84 -40.58 -46.58
C ALA A 134 -13.43 -40.32 -47.98
N ILE A 135 -13.35 -39.08 -48.48
CA ILE A 135 -13.76 -38.76 -49.86
C ILE A 135 -12.88 -39.46 -50.88
N LYS A 136 -11.55 -39.52 -50.66
CA LYS A 136 -10.62 -40.22 -51.54
C LYS A 136 -10.89 -41.72 -51.55
N ASP A 137 -11.14 -42.33 -50.39
CA ASP A 137 -11.48 -43.74 -50.26
C ASP A 137 -12.83 -44.05 -50.92
N LEU A 138 -13.83 -43.19 -50.73
CA LEU A 138 -15.11 -43.30 -51.43
C LEU A 138 -14.94 -43.16 -52.94
N ALA A 139 -14.14 -42.20 -53.41
CA ALA A 139 -13.86 -42.00 -54.83
C ALA A 139 -13.11 -43.20 -55.44
N ASN A 140 -12.13 -43.77 -54.72
CA ASN A 140 -11.43 -44.98 -55.11
C ASN A 140 -12.38 -46.20 -55.14
N SER A 141 -13.25 -46.33 -54.14
CA SER A 141 -14.28 -47.37 -54.11
C SER A 141 -15.24 -47.22 -55.29
N LEU A 142 -15.73 -46.01 -55.60
CA LEU A 142 -16.58 -45.76 -56.76
C LEU A 142 -15.86 -46.05 -58.08
N ALA A 143 -14.62 -45.59 -58.23
CA ALA A 143 -13.81 -45.78 -59.44
C ALA A 143 -13.48 -47.26 -59.70
N THR A 144 -13.31 -48.05 -58.62
CA THR A 144 -13.12 -49.50 -58.70
C THR A 144 -14.45 -50.27 -58.72
N GLY A 145 -15.60 -49.59 -58.75
CA GLY A 145 -16.93 -50.20 -58.76
C GLY A 145 -17.25 -51.00 -57.50
N GLY A 146 -16.66 -50.63 -56.35
CA GLY A 146 -16.72 -51.38 -55.10
C GLY A 146 -15.88 -52.67 -55.11
N SER A 147 -15.13 -52.94 -56.20
CA SER A 147 -14.42 -54.21 -56.36
C SER A 147 -13.06 -54.25 -55.66
N SER A 148 -12.41 -53.13 -55.29
CA SER A 148 -11.06 -53.21 -54.68
C SER A 148 -11.05 -53.88 -53.30
N ASP A 149 -12.01 -53.56 -52.43
CA ASP A 149 -12.15 -54.22 -51.11
C ASP A 149 -12.58 -55.69 -51.24
N VAL A 150 -13.41 -56.00 -52.23
CA VAL A 150 -13.83 -57.37 -52.53
C VAL A 150 -12.68 -58.17 -53.15
N ILE A 151 -11.80 -57.56 -53.95
CA ILE A 151 -10.66 -58.22 -54.59
C ILE A 151 -9.59 -58.58 -53.56
N GLU A 152 -9.23 -57.71 -52.62
CA GLU A 152 -8.21 -58.07 -51.61
C GLU A 152 -8.67 -59.21 -50.67
N GLY A 153 -9.94 -59.19 -50.26
CA GLY A 153 -10.55 -60.28 -49.49
C GLY A 153 -10.75 -61.57 -50.30
N SER A 154 -11.20 -61.45 -51.55
CA SER A 154 -11.46 -62.61 -52.42
C SER A 154 -10.17 -63.26 -52.91
N THR A 155 -9.08 -62.53 -53.12
CA THR A 155 -7.79 -63.14 -53.52
C THR A 155 -7.27 -64.05 -52.40
N LYS A 156 -7.35 -63.62 -51.14
CA LYS A 156 -7.02 -64.46 -49.98
C LYS A 156 -7.96 -65.66 -49.86
N MET A 157 -9.27 -65.47 -50.07
CA MET A 157 -10.25 -66.55 -50.02
C MET A 157 -10.03 -67.60 -51.11
N VAL A 158 -9.74 -67.18 -52.36
CA VAL A 158 -9.45 -68.06 -53.49
C VAL A 158 -8.18 -68.86 -53.26
N TYR A 159 -7.11 -68.25 -52.76
CA TYR A 159 -5.88 -68.98 -52.41
C TYR A 159 -6.13 -70.02 -51.30
N THR A 160 -6.93 -69.67 -50.29
CA THR A 160 -7.25 -70.59 -49.19
C THR A 160 -8.09 -71.77 -49.67
N ILE A 161 -9.12 -71.52 -50.49
CA ILE A 161 -9.95 -72.58 -51.10
C ILE A 161 -9.10 -73.47 -52.02
N GLY A 162 -8.21 -72.88 -52.83
CA GLY A 162 -7.30 -73.61 -53.70
C GLY A 162 -6.35 -74.52 -52.93
N ALA A 163 -5.78 -74.04 -51.81
CA ALA A 163 -4.90 -74.83 -50.95
C ALA A 163 -5.63 -76.02 -50.30
N VAL A 164 -6.86 -75.82 -49.81
CA VAL A 164 -7.67 -76.90 -49.22
C VAL A 164 -7.99 -77.96 -50.26
N LEU A 165 -8.39 -77.57 -51.48
CA LEU A 165 -8.66 -78.52 -52.57
C LEU A 165 -7.42 -79.31 -52.95
N ALA A 166 -6.24 -78.68 -53.00
CA ALA A 166 -4.98 -79.37 -53.30
C ALA A 166 -4.65 -80.44 -52.26
N VAL A 167 -4.85 -80.15 -50.97
CA VAL A 167 -4.62 -81.11 -49.87
C VAL A 167 -5.60 -82.29 -49.95
N VAL A 168 -6.88 -82.01 -50.23
CA VAL A 168 -7.90 -83.07 -50.38
C VAL A 168 -7.59 -83.98 -51.56
N MET A 169 -7.19 -83.41 -52.70
CA MET A 169 -6.77 -84.16 -53.88
C MET A 169 -5.55 -85.04 -53.59
N LEU A 170 -4.54 -84.50 -52.91
CA LEU A 170 -3.36 -85.27 -52.47
C LEU A 170 -3.75 -86.41 -51.53
N GLY A 171 -4.64 -86.16 -50.55
CA GLY A 171 -5.14 -87.20 -49.65
C GLY A 171 -5.87 -88.33 -50.38
N PHE A 172 -6.68 -88.00 -51.39
CA PHE A 172 -7.36 -88.97 -52.23
C PHE A 172 -6.39 -89.81 -53.06
N VAL A 173 -5.37 -89.19 -53.65
CA VAL A 173 -4.34 -89.89 -54.44
C VAL A 173 -3.55 -90.85 -53.56
N VAL A 174 -3.17 -90.44 -52.34
CA VAL A 174 -2.48 -91.31 -51.38
C VAL A 174 -3.36 -92.49 -50.96
N MET A 175 -4.65 -92.26 -50.65
CA MET A 175 -5.58 -93.33 -50.30
C MET A 175 -5.78 -94.34 -51.44
N ILE A 176 -5.92 -93.87 -52.68
CA ILE A 176 -6.06 -94.76 -53.85
C ILE A 176 -4.74 -95.51 -54.12
N GLY A 177 -3.59 -94.86 -53.96
CA GLY A 177 -2.27 -95.49 -54.09
C GLY A 177 -2.02 -96.58 -53.05
N SER A 178 -2.39 -96.34 -51.79
CA SER A 178 -2.23 -97.30 -50.69
C SER A 178 -3.16 -98.52 -50.75
N ARG A 179 -4.19 -98.52 -51.61
CA ARG A 179 -5.02 -99.71 -51.88
C ARG A 179 -4.47 -100.62 -52.99
N LYS A 180 -3.43 -100.17 -53.71
CA LYS A 180 -2.82 -100.92 -54.82
C LYS A 180 -1.38 -101.38 -54.54
N ALA A 181 -0.84 -101.10 -53.36
CA ALA A 181 0.40 -101.67 -52.83
C ALA A 181 0.05 -102.69 -51.75
#